data_AF-A0A965G4X5-F1
#
_entry.id   AF-A0A965G4X5-F1
#
_cell.length_a   1.000
_cell.length_b   1.000
_cell.length_c   1.000
_cell.angle_alpha   90.00
_cell.angle_beta   90.00
_cell.angle_gamma   90.00
#
_symmetry.space_group_name_H-M   'P 1'
#
loop_
_entity.id
_entity.type
_entity.pdbx_description
1 polymer ?
#
loop_
_entity_poly.entity_id
_entity_poly.type
_entity_poly.pdbx_seq_one_letter_code
_entity_poly.pdbx_strand_id
1 'polypeptide(L)'
;MPDELWKQVVAEVEKAGSVRAVQGAARTVLHDAIQKAAQGFGGDRSAAGRYAAQQRWKGHVKAVPSSSQARRAGETMLPQGQSEKLGTPVRWDPKSRKEIVKVTTVEEAYEEIAKGNIVEMPTAQDAVTIIEKMADYLKKVEEETGEKPKNLNFCQISVPGTNLFCGSSVATDKFPDGVPRVEMPQLSGIPKEGSKADKLARIDEEGNVDIGKSFIDKLAERGIGTKEGEVPASWLKASQSELKGKTVSFFLTEKGKKILDDDKAVIYVSRDGYVIDGHHRWAGKVFQDLKDGKTGDVKMRVRIIDMPIMEVLDAALDHSDEMGIKSKKG
;
A
#
# COMPACT_ATOMS: atom_id res chain seq x y z
N MET A 1 26.15 -3.93 -26.34
CA MET A 1 27.58 -3.61 -26.11
C MET A 1 28.37 -4.89 -26.29
N PRO A 2 29.62 -4.86 -26.78
CA PRO A 2 30.47 -6.04 -26.82
C PRO A 2 30.76 -6.56 -25.40
N ASP A 3 30.68 -7.87 -25.19
CA ASP A 3 30.77 -8.52 -23.86
C ASP A 3 32.06 -8.19 -23.09
N GLU A 4 33.17 -8.01 -23.80
CA GLU A 4 34.46 -7.66 -23.18
C GLU A 4 34.49 -6.26 -22.56
N LEU A 5 33.76 -5.31 -23.14
CA LEU A 5 33.65 -3.95 -22.61
C LEU A 5 32.81 -3.92 -21.33
N TRP A 6 31.80 -4.79 -21.24
CA TRP A 6 30.95 -4.91 -20.06
C TRP A 6 31.70 -5.55 -18.88
N LYS A 7 32.51 -6.58 -19.14
CA LYS A 7 33.37 -7.19 -18.11
C LYS A 7 34.33 -6.18 -17.47
N GLN A 8 34.92 -5.29 -18.28
CA GLN A 8 35.79 -4.23 -17.78
C GLN A 8 35.05 -3.21 -16.91
N VAL A 9 33.83 -2.85 -17.28
CA VAL A 9 32.98 -1.96 -16.46
C VAL A 9 32.61 -2.60 -15.14
N VAL A 10 32.22 -3.88 -15.13
CA VAL A 10 31.88 -4.61 -13.90
C VAL A 10 33.07 -4.68 -12.95
N ALA A 11 34.26 -5.04 -13.46
CA ALA A 11 35.48 -5.11 -12.64
C ALA A 11 35.84 -3.75 -11.99
N GLU A 12 35.68 -2.65 -12.72
CA GLU A 12 35.94 -1.31 -12.18
C GLU A 12 34.86 -0.85 -11.17
N VAL A 13 33.60 -1.24 -11.35
CA VAL A 13 32.53 -1.00 -10.36
C VAL A 13 32.78 -1.77 -9.07
N GLU A 14 33.17 -3.04 -9.18
CA GLU A 14 33.51 -3.89 -8.02
C GLU A 14 34.70 -3.31 -7.26
N LYS A 15 35.74 -2.87 -7.98
CA LYS A 15 36.91 -2.20 -7.40
C LYS A 15 36.57 -0.87 -6.72
N ALA A 16 35.66 -0.09 -7.30
CA ALA A 16 35.24 1.21 -6.77
C ALA A 16 34.21 1.10 -5.63
N GLY A 17 33.60 -0.07 -5.43
CA GLY A 17 32.54 -0.32 -4.44
C GLY A 17 31.23 0.43 -4.72
N SER A 18 31.17 1.25 -5.77
CA SER A 18 29.99 2.01 -6.17
C SER A 18 30.13 2.48 -7.61
N VAL A 19 29.03 2.38 -8.37
CA VAL A 19 28.93 2.91 -9.74
C VAL A 19 29.22 4.42 -9.80
N ARG A 20 28.93 5.17 -8.72
CA ARG A 20 29.17 6.62 -8.64
C ARG A 20 30.65 6.98 -8.46
N ALA A 21 31.46 6.03 -7.99
CA ALA A 21 32.88 6.21 -7.72
C ALA A 21 33.78 5.79 -8.89
N VAL A 22 33.20 5.21 -9.96
CA VAL A 22 33.93 4.81 -11.17
C VAL A 22 34.44 6.04 -11.92
N GLN A 23 35.69 5.98 -12.38
CA GLN A 23 36.38 7.04 -13.12
C GLN A 23 36.85 6.53 -14.50
N GLY A 24 37.33 7.45 -15.35
CA GLY A 24 37.94 7.11 -16.63
C GLY A 24 36.96 6.50 -17.65
N ALA A 25 37.48 5.63 -18.53
CA ALA A 25 36.73 5.07 -19.66
C ALA A 25 35.46 4.30 -19.24
N ALA A 26 35.49 3.61 -18.09
CA ALA A 26 34.32 2.90 -17.56
C ALA A 26 33.18 3.86 -17.19
N ARG A 27 33.49 5.06 -16.67
CA ARG A 27 32.48 6.10 -16.39
C ARG A 27 31.82 6.60 -17.67
N THR A 28 32.59 6.78 -18.75
CA THR A 28 32.05 7.21 -20.05
C THR A 28 31.12 6.16 -20.62
N VAL A 29 31.49 4.88 -20.55
CA VAL A 29 30.65 3.76 -21.00
C VAL A 29 29.35 3.67 -20.18
N LEU A 30 29.43 3.82 -18.85
CA LEU A 30 28.27 3.89 -17.97
C LEU A 30 27.37 5.07 -18.32
N HIS A 31 27.93 6.25 -18.55
CA HIS A 31 27.18 7.45 -18.91
C HIS A 31 26.48 7.30 -20.27
N ASP A 32 27.16 6.75 -21.27
CA ASP A 32 26.59 6.45 -22.58
C ASP A 32 25.48 5.40 -22.51
N ALA A 33 25.64 4.36 -21.69
CA ALA A 33 24.62 3.34 -21.46
C ALA A 33 23.39 3.93 -20.76
N ILE A 34 23.59 4.80 -19.77
CA ILE A 34 22.50 5.51 -19.08
C ILE A 34 21.79 6.46 -20.04
N GLN A 35 22.51 7.20 -20.89
CA GLN A 35 21.91 8.08 -21.89
C GLN A 35 21.14 7.31 -22.96
N LYS A 36 21.68 6.19 -23.46
CA LYS A 36 20.98 5.33 -24.42
C LYS A 36 19.74 4.67 -23.81
N ALA A 37 19.80 4.26 -22.54
CA ALA A 37 18.63 3.78 -21.81
C ALA A 37 17.59 4.91 -21.66
N ALA A 38 18.01 6.12 -21.28
CA ALA A 38 17.11 7.27 -21.15
C ALA A 38 16.45 7.66 -22.48
N GLN A 39 17.18 7.55 -23.61
CA GLN A 39 16.64 7.77 -24.96
C GLN A 39 15.69 6.64 -25.40
N GLY A 40 16.00 5.38 -25.05
CA GLY A 40 15.13 4.23 -25.35
C GLY A 40 13.80 4.21 -24.61
N PHE A 41 13.70 4.89 -23.46
CA PHE A 41 12.46 5.06 -22.69
C PHE A 41 11.81 6.44 -22.87
N GLY A 42 12.24 7.23 -23.87
CA GLY A 42 11.63 8.53 -24.19
C GLY A 42 11.68 9.57 -23.05
N GLY A 43 12.64 9.43 -22.11
CA GLY A 43 12.72 10.27 -20.92
C GLY A 43 11.71 9.93 -19.81
N ASP A 44 10.83 8.94 -19.99
CA ASP A 44 9.93 8.48 -18.93
C ASP A 44 10.69 7.60 -17.93
N ARG A 45 11.15 8.22 -16.83
CA ARG A 45 11.80 7.53 -15.70
C ARG A 45 10.94 6.41 -15.12
N SER A 46 9.62 6.49 -15.26
CA SER A 46 8.71 5.44 -14.80
C SER A 46 8.68 4.23 -15.75
N ALA A 47 8.92 4.41 -17.05
CA ALA A 47 9.06 3.31 -18.00
C ALA A 47 10.39 2.54 -17.80
N ALA A 48 11.47 3.27 -17.51
CA ALA A 48 12.74 2.64 -17.15
C ALA A 48 12.65 1.88 -15.82
N GLY A 49 11.93 2.43 -14.83
CA GLY A 49 11.62 1.76 -13.56
C GLY A 49 10.80 0.48 -13.76
N ARG A 50 9.69 0.56 -14.51
CA ARG A 50 8.85 -0.60 -14.89
C ARG A 50 9.66 -1.66 -15.63
N TYR A 51 10.52 -1.27 -16.57
CA TYR A 51 11.40 -2.21 -17.28
C TYR A 51 12.41 -2.86 -16.34
N ALA A 52 13.07 -2.10 -15.46
CA ALA A 52 14.02 -2.66 -14.49
C ALA A 52 13.34 -3.62 -13.50
N ALA A 53 12.13 -3.28 -13.03
CA ALA A 53 11.28 -4.15 -12.22
C ALA A 53 10.90 -5.41 -13.01
N GLN A 54 10.46 -5.28 -14.26
CA GLN A 54 10.11 -6.40 -15.13
C GLN A 54 11.31 -7.31 -15.45
N GLN A 55 12.52 -6.77 -15.59
CA GLN A 55 13.75 -7.57 -15.77
C GLN A 55 14.16 -8.27 -14.46
N ARG A 56 14.01 -7.63 -13.30
CA ARG A 56 14.12 -8.31 -11.99
C ARG A 56 13.09 -9.44 -11.87
N TRP A 57 11.88 -9.21 -12.35
CA TRP A 57 10.77 -10.16 -12.29
C TRP A 57 10.98 -11.40 -13.17
N LYS A 58 11.71 -11.26 -14.28
CA LYS A 58 12.13 -12.39 -15.14
C LYS A 58 13.21 -13.28 -14.49
N GLY A 59 13.95 -12.77 -13.51
CA GLY A 59 15.00 -13.52 -12.79
C GLY A 59 14.51 -14.28 -11.55
N HIS A 60 13.27 -14.05 -11.10
CA HIS A 60 12.67 -14.77 -9.96
C HIS A 60 12.17 -16.15 -10.37
N VAL A 61 13.09 -17.08 -10.64
CA VAL A 61 12.85 -18.52 -10.55
C VAL A 61 13.62 -18.98 -9.31
N LYS A 62 12.96 -19.07 -8.15
CA LYS A 62 13.61 -19.65 -6.97
C LYS A 62 13.69 -21.17 -7.16
N ALA A 63 14.90 -21.72 -7.02
CA ALA A 63 15.12 -23.14 -6.84
C ALA A 63 14.31 -23.63 -5.62
N VAL A 64 13.50 -24.67 -5.83
CA VAL A 64 12.65 -25.30 -4.82
C VAL A 64 13.51 -25.96 -3.75
N PRO A 65 13.39 -25.63 -2.45
CA PRO A 65 13.97 -26.46 -1.40
C PRO A 65 13.14 -27.75 -1.28
N SER A 66 13.83 -28.89 -1.30
CA SER A 66 13.30 -30.24 -1.13
C SER A 66 12.31 -30.37 0.04
N SER A 67 11.18 -30.99 -0.26
CA SER A 67 10.00 -31.19 0.60
C SER A 67 10.22 -32.24 1.70
N SER A 68 10.93 -31.92 2.79
CA SER A 68 10.97 -32.82 3.96
C SER A 68 11.00 -32.18 5.36
N GLN A 69 10.79 -30.86 5.50
CA GLN A 69 10.75 -30.21 6.82
C GLN A 69 9.44 -29.47 7.16
N ALA A 70 8.39 -29.66 6.37
CA ALA A 70 7.05 -29.15 6.69
C ALA A 70 6.35 -30.06 7.73
N ARG A 71 6.79 -29.99 8.99
CA ARG A 71 6.04 -30.41 10.19
C ARG A 71 6.84 -30.04 11.44
N ARG A 72 6.76 -28.78 11.85
CA ARG A 72 6.83 -28.38 13.27
C ARG A 72 6.17 -27.02 13.44
N ALA A 73 5.35 -26.95 14.47
CA ALA A 73 4.48 -25.85 14.81
C ALA A 73 5.26 -24.59 15.23
N GLY A 74 4.65 -23.43 15.01
CA GLY A 74 4.99 -22.20 15.75
C GLY A 74 5.87 -21.16 15.05
N GLU A 75 6.03 -21.18 13.72
CA GLU A 75 6.73 -20.09 13.03
C GLU A 75 5.82 -18.88 12.84
N THR A 76 6.15 -17.82 13.59
CA THR A 76 5.64 -16.46 13.48
C THR A 76 5.61 -16.02 12.02
N MET A 77 4.42 -15.67 11.52
CA MET A 77 4.14 -15.44 10.09
C MET A 77 4.83 -14.22 9.48
N LEU A 78 5.36 -13.34 10.32
CA LEU A 78 6.22 -12.23 9.95
C LEU A 78 7.54 -12.43 10.70
N PRO A 79 8.71 -12.14 10.08
CA PRO A 79 9.98 -12.31 10.76
C PRO A 79 9.98 -11.55 12.10
N GLN A 80 10.03 -12.30 13.20
CA GLN A 80 10.25 -11.74 14.53
C GLN A 80 11.66 -11.16 14.55
N GLY A 81 11.77 -9.86 14.29
CA GLY A 81 13.06 -9.21 14.27
C GLY A 81 13.09 -7.78 13.77
N GLN A 82 12.11 -7.30 12.98
CA GLN A 82 12.04 -5.89 12.54
C GLN A 82 10.61 -5.38 12.32
N SER A 83 9.65 -5.80 13.15
CA SER A 83 8.37 -5.11 13.19
C SER A 83 8.57 -3.80 13.95
N GLU A 84 8.74 -2.71 13.21
CA GLU A 84 8.46 -1.39 13.73
C GLU A 84 7.07 -1.42 14.36
N LYS A 85 7.02 -1.40 15.71
CA LYS A 85 5.77 -1.27 16.46
C LYS A 85 5.04 -0.05 15.93
N LEU A 86 3.71 -0.04 16.03
CA LEU A 86 2.92 1.17 15.80
C LEU A 86 3.54 2.28 16.67
N GLY A 87 4.21 3.22 16.02
CA GLY A 87 5.10 4.18 16.65
C GLY A 87 6.60 3.92 16.64
N THR A 88 7.12 3.56 15.47
CA THR A 88 8.55 3.68 15.16
C THR A 88 8.75 4.85 14.19
N PRO A 89 9.83 5.65 14.30
CA PRO A 89 9.96 6.89 13.55
C PRO A 89 10.15 6.61 12.06
N VAL A 90 9.20 7.05 11.24
CA VAL A 90 9.40 7.16 9.79
C VAL A 90 10.14 8.45 9.52
N ARG A 91 11.19 8.40 8.69
CA ARG A 91 11.92 9.59 8.24
C ARG A 91 11.04 10.35 7.24
N TRP A 92 10.19 11.23 7.74
CA TRP A 92 9.31 12.08 6.94
C TRP A 92 10.07 13.32 6.43
N ASP A 93 9.92 13.69 5.16
CA ASP A 93 10.58 14.85 4.55
C ASP A 93 9.91 16.16 5.02
N PRO A 94 10.62 17.07 5.73
CA PRO A 94 10.05 18.31 6.24
C PRO A 94 9.59 19.33 5.17
N LYS A 95 9.96 19.13 3.90
CA LYS A 95 9.70 20.11 2.82
C LYS A 95 8.37 19.95 2.09
N SER A 96 7.65 18.84 2.28
CA SER A 96 6.31 18.62 1.71
C SER A 96 5.17 18.86 2.69
N ARG A 97 5.46 19.54 3.82
CA ARG A 97 4.49 19.80 4.89
C ARG A 97 3.19 20.41 4.36
N LYS A 98 2.12 19.61 4.45
CA LYS A 98 0.81 20.15 4.81
C LYS A 98 0.90 20.64 6.25
N GLU A 99 0.23 21.75 6.57
CA GLU A 99 0.33 22.35 7.89
C GLU A 99 -0.14 21.35 8.96
N ILE A 100 0.66 21.16 10.00
CA ILE A 100 0.29 20.35 11.16
C ILE A 100 -0.47 21.27 12.11
N VAL A 101 -1.76 21.01 12.25
CA VAL A 101 -2.67 21.81 13.06
C VAL A 101 -3.11 21.00 14.27
N LYS A 102 -3.02 21.63 15.44
CA LYS A 102 -3.61 21.10 16.66
C LYS A 102 -5.01 21.66 16.79
N VAL A 103 -5.98 20.78 16.95
CA VAL A 103 -7.40 21.14 17.06
C VAL A 103 -7.93 20.64 18.39
N THR A 104 -8.96 21.30 18.91
CA THR A 104 -9.58 20.93 20.18
C THR A 104 -11.03 20.49 20.00
N THR A 105 -11.64 20.82 18.86
CA THR A 105 -13.02 20.46 18.52
C THR A 105 -13.10 19.60 17.25
N VAL A 106 -14.24 18.95 17.06
CA VAL A 106 -14.49 18.06 15.91
C VAL A 106 -14.75 18.88 14.66
N GLU A 107 -15.38 20.04 14.83
CA GLU A 107 -15.67 21.02 13.80
C GLU A 107 -14.36 21.61 13.23
N GLU A 108 -13.44 22.02 14.10
CA GLU A 108 -12.08 22.44 13.70
C GLU A 108 -11.36 21.31 12.96
N ALA A 109 -11.40 20.09 13.49
CA ALA A 109 -10.78 18.93 12.85
C ALA A 109 -11.36 18.70 11.45
N TYR A 110 -12.68 18.77 11.30
CA TYR A 110 -13.37 18.61 10.01
C TYR A 110 -12.90 19.67 9.00
N GLU A 111 -12.89 20.94 9.40
CA GLU A 111 -12.48 22.04 8.51
C GLU A 111 -11.03 21.92 8.06
N GLU A 112 -10.11 21.62 8.98
CA GLU A 112 -8.69 21.51 8.68
C GLU A 112 -8.39 20.31 7.77
N ILE A 113 -8.99 19.14 8.05
CA ILE A 113 -8.88 17.97 7.18
C ILE A 113 -9.46 18.28 5.80
N ALA A 114 -10.61 18.96 5.74
CA ALA A 114 -11.25 19.36 4.47
C ALA A 114 -10.41 20.37 3.67
N LYS A 115 -9.59 21.21 4.33
CA LYS A 115 -8.62 22.12 3.68
C LYS A 115 -7.38 21.41 3.17
N GLY A 116 -7.14 20.16 3.59
CA GLY A 116 -5.93 19.43 3.22
C GLY A 116 -4.93 19.30 4.37
N ASN A 117 -5.12 19.97 5.50
CA ASN A 117 -4.15 20.00 6.59
C ASN A 117 -4.07 18.68 7.36
N ILE A 118 -2.96 18.49 8.08
CA ILE A 118 -2.77 17.35 8.97
C ILE A 118 -3.24 17.77 10.35
N VAL A 119 -4.15 17.00 10.92
CA VAL A 119 -4.64 17.19 12.27
C VAL A 119 -3.87 16.27 13.22
N GLU A 120 -3.11 16.87 14.12
CA GLU A 120 -2.31 16.15 15.12
C GLU A 120 -3.10 15.93 16.40
N MET A 121 -3.24 14.66 16.78
CA MET A 121 -3.90 14.20 17.98
C MET A 121 -2.85 13.86 19.06
N PRO A 122 -3.04 14.29 20.32
CA PRO A 122 -2.07 14.01 21.38
C PRO A 122 -1.87 12.51 21.62
N THR A 123 -2.96 11.74 21.58
CA THR A 123 -2.95 10.29 21.81
C THR A 123 -3.78 9.55 20.76
N ALA A 124 -3.59 8.23 20.66
CA ALA A 124 -4.40 7.39 19.77
C ALA A 124 -5.87 7.34 20.20
N GLN A 125 -6.15 7.46 21.50
CA GLN A 125 -7.51 7.54 22.05
C GLN A 125 -8.20 8.84 21.64
N ASP A 126 -7.47 9.96 21.60
CA ASP A 126 -7.99 11.23 21.09
C ASP A 126 -8.34 11.11 19.61
N ALA A 127 -7.49 10.45 18.82
CA ALA A 127 -7.77 10.18 17.41
C ALA A 127 -9.03 9.33 17.21
N VAL A 128 -9.19 8.25 17.99
CA VAL A 128 -10.41 7.42 17.98
C VAL A 128 -11.63 8.28 18.31
N THR A 129 -11.55 9.06 19.39
CA THR A 129 -12.64 9.92 19.86
C THR A 129 -13.06 10.94 18.80
N ILE A 130 -12.09 11.64 18.19
CA ILE A 130 -12.38 12.60 17.12
C ILE A 130 -13.03 11.90 15.93
N ILE A 131 -12.57 10.71 15.55
CA ILE A 131 -13.10 10.03 14.37
C ILE A 131 -14.52 9.50 14.60
N GLU A 132 -14.83 9.01 15.80
CA GLU A 132 -16.20 8.65 16.18
C GLU A 132 -17.12 9.86 16.15
N LYS A 133 -16.73 10.95 16.82
CA LYS A 133 -17.53 12.19 16.83
C LYS A 133 -17.67 12.79 15.43
N MET A 134 -16.64 12.70 14.61
CA MET A 134 -16.67 13.18 13.22
C MET A 134 -17.62 12.34 12.36
N ALA A 135 -17.68 11.02 12.58
CA ALA A 135 -18.68 10.18 11.91
C ALA A 135 -20.12 10.62 12.23
N ASP A 136 -20.38 10.99 13.48
CA ASP A 136 -21.69 11.47 13.91
C ASP A 136 -21.97 12.90 13.42
N TYR A 137 -20.96 13.77 13.43
CA TYR A 137 -21.04 15.12 12.85
C TYR A 137 -21.38 15.08 11.36
N LEU A 138 -20.73 14.20 10.58
CA LEU A 138 -21.02 14.05 9.15
C LEU A 138 -22.47 13.60 8.89
N LYS A 139 -23.02 12.68 9.71
CA LYS A 139 -24.43 12.30 9.60
C LYS A 139 -25.35 13.48 9.90
N LYS A 140 -25.08 14.19 10.99
CA LYS A 140 -25.85 15.37 11.40
C LYS A 140 -25.87 16.44 10.30
N VAL A 141 -24.73 16.75 9.69
CA VAL A 141 -24.65 17.69 8.57
C VAL A 141 -25.46 17.21 7.37
N GLU A 142 -25.39 15.92 7.02
CA GLU A 142 -26.17 15.32 5.92
C GLU A 142 -27.69 15.42 6.20
N GLU A 143 -28.12 15.20 7.45
CA GLU A 143 -29.51 15.29 7.89
C GLU A 143 -30.04 16.74 7.94
N GLU A 144 -29.24 17.69 8.41
CA GLU A 144 -29.65 19.09 8.59
C GLU A 144 -29.64 19.91 7.29
N THR A 145 -28.66 19.64 6.40
CA THR A 145 -28.48 20.42 5.17
C THR A 145 -29.05 19.73 3.94
N GLY A 146 -29.25 18.40 3.99
CA GLY A 146 -29.54 17.58 2.82
C GLY A 146 -28.35 17.44 1.85
N GLU A 147 -27.22 18.09 2.13
CA GLU A 147 -26.01 18.00 1.31
C GLU A 147 -25.10 16.87 1.80
N LYS A 148 -24.53 16.11 0.87
CA LYS A 148 -23.55 15.07 1.21
C LYS A 148 -22.25 15.73 1.65
N PRO A 149 -21.78 15.52 2.89
CA PRO A 149 -20.53 16.10 3.37
C PRO A 149 -19.36 15.67 2.49
N LYS A 150 -18.35 16.54 2.40
CA LYS A 150 -17.12 16.23 1.68
C LYS A 150 -16.48 14.97 2.26
N ASN A 151 -16.02 14.08 1.39
CA ASN A 151 -15.32 12.89 1.84
C ASN A 151 -13.93 13.28 2.37
N LEU A 152 -13.77 13.17 3.69
CA LEU A 152 -12.52 13.44 4.37
C LEU A 152 -11.48 12.34 4.13
N ASN A 153 -10.20 12.70 4.18
CA ASN A 153 -9.10 11.76 4.14
C ASN A 153 -8.55 11.52 5.56
N PHE A 154 -8.85 10.36 6.14
CA PHE A 154 -8.39 10.03 7.51
C PHE A 154 -6.88 9.77 7.61
N CYS A 155 -6.15 9.67 6.49
CA CYS A 155 -4.68 9.72 6.50
C CYS A 155 -4.14 11.07 7.00
N GLN A 156 -4.98 12.11 7.08
CA GLN A 156 -4.62 13.41 7.61
C GLN A 156 -4.67 13.48 9.14
N ILE A 157 -5.14 12.42 9.80
CA ILE A 157 -5.15 12.35 11.26
C ILE A 157 -3.88 11.62 11.69
N SER A 158 -3.05 12.32 12.45
CA SER A 158 -1.76 11.82 12.89
C SER A 158 -1.68 11.83 14.40
N VAL A 159 -0.97 10.85 14.97
CA VAL A 159 -0.54 10.88 16.37
C VAL A 159 0.99 10.93 16.36
N PRO A 160 1.62 11.87 17.08
CA PRO A 160 3.07 12.04 17.09
C PRO A 160 3.81 10.73 17.35
N GLY A 161 4.80 10.46 16.49
CA GLY A 161 5.62 9.26 16.62
C GLY A 161 4.86 7.97 16.42
N THR A 162 3.72 7.96 15.71
CA THR A 162 2.93 6.76 15.35
C THR A 162 2.83 6.54 13.84
N ASN A 163 2.53 5.30 13.46
CA ASN A 163 2.11 4.96 12.09
C ASN A 163 0.59 4.88 11.98
N LEU A 164 -0.15 5.61 12.82
CA LEU A 164 -1.60 5.62 12.79
C LEU A 164 -2.06 6.00 11.37
N PHE A 165 -2.76 5.08 10.71
CA PHE A 165 -3.09 5.13 9.29
C PHE A 165 -1.86 5.25 8.36
N CYS A 166 -1.60 6.44 7.83
CA CYS A 166 -0.80 6.61 6.62
C CYS A 166 0.59 7.20 6.91
N GLY A 167 0.99 7.28 8.18
CA GLY A 167 2.30 7.77 8.61
C GLY A 167 3.49 7.00 7.99
N SER A 168 3.27 5.73 7.61
CA SER A 168 4.23 4.87 6.91
C SER A 168 3.89 4.60 5.43
N SER A 169 3.03 5.40 4.79
CA SER A 169 2.61 5.12 3.41
C SER A 169 3.78 5.02 2.42
N VAL A 170 3.62 4.19 1.38
CA VAL A 170 4.68 3.97 0.38
C VAL A 170 4.90 5.26 -0.40
N ALA A 171 6.09 5.84 -0.28
CA ALA A 171 6.54 6.94 -1.12
C ALA A 171 7.36 6.41 -2.30
N THR A 172 7.24 7.05 -3.45
CA THR A 172 7.99 6.73 -4.68
C THR A 172 8.51 8.02 -5.30
N ASP A 173 9.43 7.92 -6.26
CA ASP A 173 9.90 9.10 -7.01
C ASP A 173 8.75 9.86 -7.70
N LYS A 174 7.68 9.14 -8.07
CA LYS A 174 6.47 9.71 -8.68
C LYS A 174 5.50 10.28 -7.64
N PHE A 175 5.50 9.71 -6.43
CA PHE A 175 4.61 10.07 -5.32
C PHE A 175 5.41 10.20 -4.03
N PRO A 176 6.18 11.30 -3.86
CA PRO A 176 7.02 11.49 -2.68
C PRO A 176 6.18 11.61 -1.39
N ASP A 177 4.93 12.04 -1.50
CA ASP A 177 3.98 12.21 -0.38
C ASP A 177 3.08 10.98 -0.15
N GLY A 178 3.41 9.86 -0.78
CA GLY A 178 2.69 8.60 -0.69
C GLY A 178 1.76 8.33 -1.89
N VAL A 179 1.64 7.05 -2.27
CA VAL A 179 0.82 6.64 -3.43
C VAL A 179 -0.67 6.98 -3.19
N PRO A 180 -1.29 7.85 -4.00
CA PRO A 180 -2.69 8.20 -3.80
C PRO A 180 -3.61 7.04 -4.21
N ARG A 181 -4.81 6.97 -3.63
CA ARG A 181 -5.74 5.85 -3.84
C ARG A 181 -6.12 5.62 -5.31
N VAL A 182 -6.12 6.68 -6.13
CA VAL A 182 -6.42 6.58 -7.56
C VAL A 182 -5.32 5.90 -8.38
N GLU A 183 -4.11 5.80 -7.82
CA GLU A 183 -2.95 5.11 -8.42
C GLU A 183 -2.79 3.69 -7.88
N MET A 184 -3.58 3.31 -6.88
CA MET A 184 -3.52 1.98 -6.29
C MET A 184 -4.14 0.94 -7.23
N PRO A 185 -3.52 -0.25 -7.38
CA PRO A 185 -4.09 -1.35 -8.14
C PRO A 185 -5.49 -1.71 -7.62
N GLN A 186 -6.38 -2.05 -8.54
CA GLN A 186 -7.74 -2.48 -8.22
C GLN A 186 -7.84 -3.97 -8.54
N LEU A 187 -7.85 -4.82 -7.50
CA LEU A 187 -8.07 -6.26 -7.65
C LEU A 187 -9.56 -6.62 -7.75
N SER A 188 -10.43 -5.62 -7.64
CA SER A 188 -11.86 -5.72 -7.94
C SER A 188 -12.37 -4.38 -8.49
N GLY A 189 -13.30 -4.42 -9.44
CA GLY A 189 -13.91 -3.20 -9.97
C GLY A 189 -14.70 -3.42 -11.25
N ILE A 190 -15.20 -2.32 -11.83
CA ILE A 190 -15.93 -2.34 -13.09
C ILE A 190 -14.95 -2.67 -14.23
N PRO A 191 -15.19 -3.72 -15.04
CA PRO A 191 -14.34 -4.04 -16.18
C PRO A 191 -14.53 -3.04 -17.32
N LYS A 192 -13.50 -2.87 -18.15
CA LYS A 192 -13.60 -2.21 -19.47
C LYS A 192 -14.35 -3.15 -20.42
N GLU A 193 -15.25 -2.60 -21.23
CA GLU A 193 -16.02 -3.37 -22.21
C GLU A 193 -15.08 -4.14 -23.15
N GLY A 194 -15.36 -5.43 -23.38
CA GLY A 194 -14.56 -6.32 -24.22
C GLY A 194 -13.25 -6.82 -23.60
N SER A 195 -12.92 -6.43 -22.37
CA SER A 195 -11.71 -6.87 -21.66
C SER A 195 -11.76 -8.33 -21.20
N LYS A 196 -10.64 -8.86 -20.68
CA LYS A 196 -10.61 -10.19 -20.06
C LYS A 196 -11.52 -10.24 -18.82
N ALA A 197 -11.49 -9.18 -18.01
CA ALA A 197 -12.32 -9.03 -16.81
C ALA A 197 -13.81 -8.93 -17.14
N ASP A 198 -14.18 -8.40 -18.31
CA ASP A 198 -15.58 -8.28 -18.75
C ASP A 198 -16.27 -9.64 -18.91
N LYS A 199 -15.49 -10.71 -19.10
CA LYS A 199 -15.99 -12.09 -19.23
C LYS A 199 -16.21 -12.80 -17.88
N LEU A 200 -15.86 -12.15 -16.76
CA LEU A 200 -16.00 -12.72 -15.43
C LEU A 200 -17.40 -12.51 -14.85
N ALA A 201 -17.78 -13.38 -13.92
CA ALA A 201 -19.03 -13.25 -13.18
C ALA A 201 -19.04 -11.93 -12.38
N ARG A 202 -20.17 -11.22 -12.43
CA ARG A 202 -20.37 -10.01 -11.63
C ARG A 202 -20.55 -10.38 -10.17
N ILE A 203 -19.89 -9.64 -9.28
CA ILE A 203 -19.95 -9.85 -7.84
C ILE A 203 -21.03 -8.97 -7.18
N ASP A 204 -21.55 -7.98 -7.89
CA ASP A 204 -22.60 -7.08 -7.42
C ASP A 204 -23.45 -6.50 -8.57
N GLU A 205 -24.52 -5.80 -8.19
CA GLU A 205 -25.44 -5.10 -9.09
C GLU A 205 -24.81 -3.89 -9.79
N GLU A 206 -23.70 -3.37 -9.25
CA GLU A 206 -22.90 -2.29 -9.85
C GLU A 206 -22.03 -2.79 -11.02
N GLY A 207 -21.97 -4.10 -11.23
CA GLY A 207 -21.24 -4.73 -12.31
C GLY A 207 -19.75 -4.88 -12.04
N ASN A 208 -19.33 -4.86 -10.78
CA ASN A 208 -17.94 -5.14 -10.41
C ASN A 208 -17.60 -6.62 -10.66
N VAL A 209 -16.32 -6.89 -10.91
CA VAL A 209 -15.74 -8.24 -10.98
C VAL A 209 -14.53 -8.34 -10.06
N ASP A 210 -14.21 -9.55 -9.60
CA ASP A 210 -13.04 -9.85 -8.77
C ASP A 210 -11.96 -10.53 -9.61
N ILE A 211 -10.74 -9.96 -9.61
CA ILE A 211 -9.55 -10.49 -10.29
C ILE A 211 -8.44 -10.88 -9.30
N GLY A 212 -8.71 -10.81 -7.99
CA GLY A 212 -7.76 -11.15 -6.94
C GLY A 212 -7.32 -12.60 -7.00
N LYS A 213 -8.24 -13.53 -7.29
CA LYS A 213 -7.87 -14.96 -7.47
C LYS A 213 -6.90 -15.15 -8.64
N SER A 214 -7.20 -14.57 -9.81
CA SER A 214 -6.32 -14.70 -10.98
C SER A 214 -4.97 -14.00 -10.78
N PHE A 215 -4.94 -12.94 -9.97
CA PHE A 215 -3.69 -12.30 -9.57
C PHE A 215 -2.81 -13.26 -8.76
N ILE A 216 -3.39 -13.94 -7.76
CA ILE A 216 -2.64 -14.93 -6.97
C ILE A 216 -2.20 -16.11 -7.82
N ASP A 217 -3.06 -16.61 -8.72
CA ASP A 217 -2.70 -17.70 -9.63
C ASP A 217 -1.49 -17.31 -10.51
N LYS A 218 -1.49 -16.08 -11.06
CA LYS A 218 -0.37 -15.52 -11.84
C LYS A 218 0.93 -15.37 -11.04
N LEU A 219 0.83 -15.05 -9.75
CA LEU A 219 2.00 -15.01 -8.85
C LEU A 219 2.53 -16.43 -8.58
N ALA A 220 1.64 -17.40 -8.37
CA ALA A 220 2.01 -18.80 -8.13
C ALA A 220 2.71 -19.44 -9.33
N GLU A 221 2.25 -19.16 -10.56
CA GLU A 221 2.92 -19.58 -11.81
C GLU A 221 4.37 -19.10 -11.90
N ARG A 222 4.70 -18.01 -11.21
CA ARG A 222 6.05 -17.41 -11.14
C ARG A 222 6.83 -17.84 -9.91
N GLY A 223 6.34 -18.85 -9.18
CA GLY A 223 6.98 -19.35 -7.97
C GLY A 223 6.89 -18.41 -6.76
N ILE A 224 6.01 -17.39 -6.80
CA ILE A 224 5.73 -16.54 -5.64
C ILE A 224 4.58 -17.17 -4.85
N GLY A 225 4.89 -17.59 -3.62
CA GLY A 225 3.91 -18.15 -2.71
C GLY A 225 3.05 -17.09 -2.04
N THR A 226 1.92 -17.55 -1.50
CA THR A 226 1.14 -16.78 -0.52
C THR A 226 0.92 -17.61 0.74
N LYS A 227 0.76 -16.93 1.87
CA LYS A 227 0.47 -17.55 3.17
C LYS A 227 -0.72 -16.85 3.80
N GLU A 228 -1.77 -17.60 4.09
CA GLU A 228 -2.90 -17.09 4.87
C GLU A 228 -2.61 -17.17 6.36
N GLY A 229 -3.14 -16.21 7.11
CA GLY A 229 -2.94 -16.15 8.55
C GLY A 229 -3.66 -15.00 9.22
N GLU A 230 -3.41 -14.85 10.51
CA GLU A 230 -3.89 -13.73 11.30
C GLU A 230 -2.72 -12.93 11.84
N VAL A 231 -2.78 -11.61 11.66
CA VAL A 231 -1.79 -10.67 12.18
C VAL A 231 -2.50 -9.56 12.93
N PRO A 232 -1.89 -9.00 13.98
CA PRO A 232 -2.43 -7.81 14.64
C PRO A 232 -2.59 -6.67 13.63
N ALA A 233 -3.75 -6.01 13.63
CA ALA A 233 -4.06 -4.96 12.66
C ALA A 233 -3.04 -3.80 12.77
N SER A 234 -2.59 -3.50 13.98
CA SER A 234 -1.59 -2.48 14.28
C SER A 234 -0.17 -2.80 13.75
N TRP A 235 0.11 -4.02 13.28
CA TRP A 235 1.41 -4.37 12.70
C TRP A 235 1.48 -4.11 11.19
N LEU A 236 0.33 -3.86 10.57
CA LEU A 236 0.24 -3.60 9.15
C LEU A 236 0.46 -2.11 8.84
N LYS A 237 0.87 -1.82 7.62
CA LYS A 237 1.16 -0.47 7.13
C LYS A 237 0.25 -0.13 5.95
N ALA A 238 -0.22 1.11 5.87
CA ALA A 238 -0.90 1.57 4.66
C ALA A 238 0.09 1.61 3.50
N SER A 239 -0.26 1.08 2.32
CA SER A 239 0.52 1.39 1.11
C SER A 239 0.07 2.70 0.45
N GLN A 240 -1.15 3.17 0.73
CA GLN A 240 -1.76 4.35 0.13
C GLN A 240 -1.80 5.55 1.08
N SER A 241 -1.83 6.77 0.53
CA SER A 241 -1.90 8.04 1.26
C SER A 241 -3.31 8.59 1.44
N GLU A 242 -4.34 7.81 1.08
CA GLU A 242 -5.75 8.22 1.23
C GLU A 242 -6.65 7.16 1.87
N LEU A 243 -7.43 7.55 2.86
CA LEU A 243 -8.50 6.76 3.47
C LEU A 243 -9.79 7.56 3.50
N LYS A 244 -10.75 7.17 2.67
CA LYS A 244 -12.11 7.73 2.68
C LYS A 244 -12.77 7.60 4.06
N GLY A 245 -12.94 8.73 4.75
CA GLY A 245 -13.49 8.81 6.09
C GLY A 245 -14.85 8.15 6.20
N LYS A 246 -15.78 8.44 5.25
CA LYS A 246 -17.13 7.83 5.25
C LYS A 246 -17.09 6.30 5.24
N THR A 247 -16.17 5.69 4.49
CA THR A 247 -16.02 4.24 4.43
C THR A 247 -15.41 3.67 5.71
N VAL A 248 -14.44 4.36 6.31
CA VAL A 248 -13.87 3.94 7.60
C VAL A 248 -14.91 4.07 8.72
N SER A 249 -15.63 5.19 8.77
CA SER A 249 -16.71 5.45 9.73
C SER A 249 -17.83 4.41 9.62
N PHE A 250 -18.14 3.92 8.42
CA PHE A 250 -19.10 2.82 8.24
C PHE A 250 -18.68 1.57 9.03
N PHE A 251 -17.38 1.23 9.06
CA PHE A 251 -16.87 0.09 9.81
C PHE A 251 -16.92 0.25 11.34
N LEU A 252 -17.18 1.47 11.84
CA LEU A 252 -17.44 1.71 13.26
C LEU A 252 -18.89 1.41 13.66
N THR A 253 -19.80 1.30 12.71
CA THR A 253 -21.20 0.92 12.95
C THR A 253 -21.34 -0.57 13.25
N GLU A 254 -22.45 -0.98 13.87
CA GLU A 254 -22.72 -2.40 14.17
C GLU A 254 -22.70 -3.29 12.92
N LYS A 255 -23.29 -2.82 11.82
CA LYS A 255 -23.26 -3.52 10.53
C LYS A 255 -21.84 -3.64 9.98
N GLY A 256 -21.07 -2.57 10.08
CA GLY A 256 -19.67 -2.54 9.65
C GLY A 256 -18.78 -3.48 10.46
N LYS A 257 -18.94 -3.51 11.78
CA LYS A 257 -18.21 -4.43 12.67
C LYS A 257 -18.46 -5.89 12.30
N LYS A 258 -19.72 -6.28 12.05
CA LYS A 258 -20.05 -7.64 11.59
C LYS A 258 -19.34 -8.03 10.29
N ILE A 259 -19.15 -7.08 9.38
CA ILE A 259 -18.40 -7.31 8.13
C ILE A 259 -16.89 -7.44 8.42
N LEU A 260 -16.36 -6.67 9.37
CA LEU A 260 -14.96 -6.79 9.80
C LEU A 260 -14.65 -8.10 10.53
N ASP A 261 -15.64 -8.65 11.23
CA ASP A 261 -15.54 -9.90 11.98
C ASP A 261 -15.91 -11.13 11.14
N ASP A 262 -16.24 -10.94 9.85
CA ASP A 262 -16.47 -12.05 8.93
C ASP A 262 -15.16 -12.78 8.63
N ASP A 263 -15.14 -14.07 8.91
CA ASP A 263 -14.06 -15.00 8.65
C ASP A 263 -13.56 -15.02 7.19
N LYS A 264 -14.39 -14.56 6.24
CA LYS A 264 -14.07 -14.44 4.82
C LYS A 264 -13.41 -13.11 4.46
N ALA A 265 -13.35 -12.14 5.36
CA ALA A 265 -12.79 -10.81 5.14
C ALA A 265 -11.25 -10.80 5.15
N VAL A 266 -10.64 -11.61 4.28
CA VAL A 266 -9.19 -11.68 4.08
C VAL A 266 -8.73 -10.47 3.26
N ILE A 267 -7.69 -9.78 3.72
CA ILE A 267 -7.04 -8.71 2.94
C ILE A 267 -5.70 -9.17 2.36
N TYR A 268 -5.22 -8.50 1.31
CA TYR A 268 -3.92 -8.79 0.71
C TYR A 268 -2.84 -7.91 1.32
N VAL A 269 -1.76 -8.55 1.78
CA VAL A 269 -0.61 -7.88 2.41
C VAL A 269 0.67 -8.37 1.74
N SER A 270 1.64 -7.48 1.59
CA SER A 270 2.99 -7.80 1.13
C SER A 270 3.84 -8.41 2.24
N ARG A 271 4.98 -9.01 1.91
CA ARG A 271 5.87 -9.65 2.90
C ARG A 271 6.37 -8.68 3.98
N ASP A 272 6.53 -7.42 3.63
CA ASP A 272 6.98 -6.32 4.49
C ASP A 272 5.83 -5.62 5.22
N GLY A 273 4.62 -6.21 5.21
CA GLY A 273 3.50 -5.81 6.07
C GLY A 273 2.65 -4.67 5.52
N TYR A 274 2.83 -4.27 4.27
CA TYR A 274 1.99 -3.25 3.66
C TYR A 274 0.70 -3.85 3.09
N VAL A 275 -0.43 -3.24 3.45
CA VAL A 275 -1.75 -3.55 2.88
C VAL A 275 -1.74 -3.16 1.41
N ILE A 276 -2.06 -4.11 0.52
CA ILE A 276 -2.15 -3.91 -0.93
C ILE A 276 -3.58 -3.58 -1.34
N ASP A 277 -4.54 -4.30 -0.77
CA ASP A 277 -5.97 -4.10 -0.97
C ASP A 277 -6.72 -4.36 0.34
N GLY A 278 -7.78 -3.60 0.62
CA GLY A 278 -8.55 -3.67 1.85
C GLY A 278 -8.19 -2.62 2.92
N HIS A 279 -7.54 -1.49 2.56
CA HIS A 279 -7.10 -0.47 3.52
C HIS A 279 -8.20 0.07 4.43
N HIS A 280 -9.43 0.22 3.94
CA HIS A 280 -10.54 0.69 4.76
C HIS A 280 -10.96 -0.32 5.83
N ARG A 281 -10.91 -1.62 5.50
CA ARG A 281 -11.18 -2.71 6.45
C ARG A 281 -10.07 -2.76 7.50
N TRP A 282 -8.82 -2.72 7.05
CA TRP A 282 -7.66 -2.62 7.92
C TRP A 282 -7.74 -1.42 8.86
N ALA A 283 -8.03 -0.22 8.34
CA ALA A 283 -8.19 0.99 9.15
C ALA A 283 -9.30 0.79 10.19
N GLY A 284 -10.45 0.24 9.81
CA GLY A 284 -11.53 -0.10 10.75
C GLY A 284 -11.10 -1.08 11.86
N LYS A 285 -10.27 -2.07 11.55
CA LYS A 285 -9.67 -2.98 12.55
C LYS A 285 -8.66 -2.28 13.46
N VAL A 286 -7.82 -1.38 12.92
CA VAL A 286 -6.92 -0.53 13.72
C VAL A 286 -7.72 0.35 14.68
N PHE A 287 -8.86 0.90 14.24
CA PHE A 287 -9.76 1.62 15.13
C PHE A 287 -10.26 0.76 16.28
N GLN A 288 -10.71 -0.47 16.00
CA GLN A 288 -11.16 -1.40 17.05
C GLN A 288 -10.03 -1.69 18.05
N ASP A 289 -8.81 -1.93 17.55
CA ASP A 289 -7.60 -2.17 18.35
C ASP A 289 -7.33 -1.03 19.33
N LEU A 290 -7.58 0.22 18.91
CA LEU A 290 -7.25 1.40 19.69
C LEU A 290 -8.31 1.82 20.73
N LYS A 291 -9.49 1.18 20.75
CA LYS A 291 -10.62 1.60 21.60
C LYS A 291 -10.34 1.50 23.09
N ASP A 292 -9.62 0.47 23.51
CA ASP A 292 -9.24 0.27 24.91
C ASP A 292 -7.92 0.98 25.27
N GLY A 293 -7.35 1.70 24.30
CA GLY A 293 -6.10 2.40 24.43
C GLY A 293 -4.84 1.54 24.30
N LYS A 294 -4.98 0.28 23.92
CA LYS A 294 -3.88 -0.64 23.65
C LYS A 294 -3.76 -0.88 22.15
N THR A 295 -2.78 -1.69 21.77
CA THR A 295 -2.59 -2.16 20.39
C THR A 295 -2.11 -3.59 20.42
N GLY A 296 -2.47 -4.34 19.38
CA GLY A 296 -1.89 -5.65 19.08
C GLY A 296 -2.78 -6.83 19.44
N ASP A 297 -3.94 -6.59 20.05
CA ASP A 297 -4.89 -7.60 20.50
C ASP A 297 -6.01 -7.85 19.48
N VAL A 298 -6.33 -6.87 18.63
CA VAL A 298 -7.23 -7.05 17.50
C VAL A 298 -6.47 -7.56 16.28
N LYS A 299 -6.74 -8.81 15.92
CA LYS A 299 -6.19 -9.47 14.74
C LYS A 299 -7.07 -9.26 13.52
N MET A 300 -6.47 -9.36 12.34
CA MET A 300 -7.19 -9.51 11.08
C MET A 300 -6.61 -10.62 10.23
N ARG A 301 -7.48 -11.25 9.44
CA ARG A 301 -7.09 -12.26 8.47
C ARG A 301 -6.43 -11.62 7.26
N VAL A 302 -5.27 -12.15 6.90
CA VAL A 302 -4.44 -11.67 5.82
C VAL A 302 -4.01 -12.82 4.93
N ARG A 303 -3.86 -12.53 3.64
CA ARG A 303 -3.09 -13.33 2.71
C ARG A 303 -1.80 -12.57 2.40
N ILE A 304 -0.69 -13.05 2.97
CA ILE A 304 0.63 -12.47 2.80
C ILE A 304 1.22 -13.00 1.49
N ILE A 305 1.59 -12.10 0.59
CA ILE A 305 2.29 -12.39 -0.65
C ILE A 305 3.80 -12.37 -0.36
N ASP A 306 4.54 -13.42 -0.75
CA ASP A 306 6.00 -13.52 -0.54
C ASP A 306 6.79 -12.60 -1.51
N MET A 307 6.49 -11.30 -1.47
CA MET A 307 7.03 -10.27 -2.34
C MET A 307 6.97 -8.91 -1.62
N PRO A 308 8.00 -8.06 -1.75
CA PRO A 308 8.02 -6.74 -1.12
C PRO A 308 7.03 -5.78 -1.78
N ILE A 309 6.53 -4.78 -1.04
CA ILE A 309 5.42 -3.92 -1.47
C ILE A 309 5.62 -3.29 -2.85
N MET A 310 6.82 -2.79 -3.16
CA MET A 310 7.10 -2.13 -4.44
C MET A 310 6.86 -3.07 -5.62
N GLU A 311 7.35 -4.30 -5.52
CA GLU A 311 7.17 -5.30 -6.58
C GLU A 311 5.72 -5.77 -6.67
N VAL A 312 5.02 -5.89 -5.52
CA VAL A 312 3.60 -6.28 -5.52
C VAL A 312 2.72 -5.21 -6.14
N LEU A 313 2.96 -3.93 -5.87
CA LEU A 313 2.19 -2.84 -6.46
C LEU A 313 2.35 -2.81 -7.97
N ASP A 314 3.59 -2.93 -8.48
CA ASP A 314 3.86 -3.01 -9.91
C ASP A 314 3.15 -4.24 -10.52
N ALA A 315 3.28 -5.40 -9.89
CA ALA A 315 2.67 -6.64 -10.36
C ALA A 315 1.14 -6.58 -10.41
N ALA A 316 0.53 -5.98 -9.38
CA ALA A 316 -0.91 -5.82 -9.27
C ALA A 316 -1.44 -4.80 -10.27
N LEU A 317 -0.71 -3.70 -10.53
CA LEU A 317 -1.05 -2.72 -11.56
C LEU A 317 -1.02 -3.37 -12.95
N ASP A 318 0.08 -4.06 -13.28
CA ASP A 318 0.22 -4.79 -14.55
C ASP A 318 -0.92 -5.81 -14.73
N HIS A 319 -1.33 -6.48 -13.66
CA HIS A 319 -2.44 -7.44 -13.70
C HIS A 319 -3.80 -6.78 -13.86
N SER A 320 -4.09 -5.71 -13.11
CA SER A 320 -5.32 -4.93 -13.25
C SER A 320 -5.48 -4.37 -14.66
N ASP A 321 -4.38 -3.87 -15.26
CA ASP A 321 -4.36 -3.35 -16.63
C ASP A 321 -4.53 -4.46 -17.67
N GLU A 322 -3.84 -5.60 -17.51
CA GLU A 322 -3.99 -6.77 -18.39
C GLU A 322 -5.42 -7.33 -18.37
N MET A 323 -6.01 -7.40 -17.18
CA MET A 323 -7.39 -7.85 -17.00
C MET A 323 -8.39 -6.80 -17.53
N GLY A 324 -7.99 -5.53 -17.57
CA GLY A 324 -8.79 -4.43 -18.09
C GLY A 324 -9.81 -3.90 -17.09
N ILE A 325 -9.44 -3.80 -15.81
CA ILE A 325 -10.26 -3.10 -14.81
C ILE A 325 -10.20 -1.59 -15.08
N LYS A 326 -11.33 -0.89 -14.98
CA LYS A 326 -11.36 0.57 -15.06
C LYS A 326 -10.59 1.16 -13.90
N SER A 327 -9.67 2.08 -14.21
CA SER A 327 -8.94 2.79 -13.18
C SER A 327 -9.88 3.72 -12.41
N LYS A 328 -9.53 4.06 -11.18
CA LYS A 328 -10.28 5.08 -10.42
C LYS A 328 -9.94 6.52 -10.84
N LYS A 329 -9.10 6.71 -11.87
CA LYS A 329 -8.75 8.02 -12.44
C LYS A 329 -9.76 8.55 -13.45
N GLY A 330 -10.72 7.73 -13.89
CA GLY A 330 -11.67 8.06 -14.95
C GLY A 330 -12.06 6.82 -15.73
#